data_AF-A0A523M4W6-F1
#
_entry.id   AF-A0A523M4W6-F1
#
_cell.length_a   1.000
_cell.length_b   1.000
_cell.length_c   1.000
_cell.angle_alpha   90.00
_cell.angle_beta   90.00
_cell.angle_gamma   90.00
#
_symmetry.space_group_name_H-M   'P 1'
#
loop_
_entity.id
_entity.type
_entity.pdbx_description
1 polymer ?
#
loop_
_entity_poly.entity_id
_entity_poly.type
_entity_poly.pdbx_seq_one_letter_code
_entity_poly.pdbx_strand_id
1 'polypeptide(L)'
;MPKLTIAIVVSLLVGFAIAALYIDVPESTQPVATGLEPNTNINERLRALETAINVERQARQLLEEEIFSLYAELESLDVVRQAIDAQRLENLPIEAGSDVGEARRRQRSDRPSESERRLARLTDAGFSAARANWVVRRESELQMDVLRNQYDLMRTYEPMNPMNPDLNMNAMLREELGDVQYEMYLQAGGRSTAVGIGSVFESSPAQTAGLRPGDEITHYDGVRVFSSYDLTRQAMQGDEGERVAVSFMRDGIAMQIVMPRGPLGVSTRGRR
;
A
#
# COMPACT_ATOMS: atom_id res chain seq x y z
N MET A 1 20.17 39.70 45.27
CA MET A 1 20.66 38.61 44.41
C MET A 1 19.72 38.47 43.21
N PRO A 2 20.03 39.08 42.07
CA PRO A 2 19.72 38.47 40.76
C PRO A 2 20.81 38.82 39.73
N LYS A 3 21.82 37.96 39.55
CA LYS A 3 22.78 38.07 38.44
C LYS A 3 22.93 36.78 37.63
N LEU A 4 22.38 35.66 38.13
CA LEU A 4 22.51 34.34 37.49
C LEU A 4 21.37 34.03 36.50
N THR A 5 20.19 34.63 36.65
CA THR A 5 19.05 34.40 35.75
C THR A 5 19.19 35.14 34.41
N ILE A 6 19.98 36.22 34.35
CA ILE A 6 20.21 36.97 33.10
C ILE A 6 21.22 36.25 32.19
N ALA A 7 22.19 35.52 32.74
CA ALA A 7 23.19 34.80 31.95
C ALA A 7 22.61 33.62 31.15
N ILE A 8 21.59 32.94 31.68
CA ILE A 8 20.95 31.78 31.03
C ILE A 8 19.99 32.23 29.91
N VAL A 9 19.32 33.38 30.07
CA VAL A 9 18.44 33.93 29.03
C VAL A 9 19.24 34.48 27.84
N VAL A 10 20.43 35.04 28.08
CA VAL A 10 21.30 35.53 26.99
C VAL A 10 21.97 34.37 26.23
N SER A 11 22.33 33.27 26.90
CA SER A 11 22.91 32.09 26.23
C SER A 11 21.92 31.38 25.30
N LEU A 12 20.61 31.41 25.61
CA LEU A 12 19.58 30.76 24.79
C LEU A 12 19.16 31.62 23.58
N LEU A 13 19.29 32.94 23.69
CA LEU A 13 19.04 33.87 22.57
C LEU A 13 20.19 33.92 21.55
N VAL A 14 21.45 33.71 21.98
CA VAL A 14 22.59 33.67 21.04
C VAL A 14 22.62 32.35 20.24
N GLY A 15 22.18 31.23 20.81
CA GLY A 15 22.06 29.95 20.08
C GLY A 15 20.98 29.97 18.99
N PHE A 16 19.85 30.66 19.24
CA PHE A 16 18.78 30.81 18.25
C PHE A 16 19.15 31.82 17.13
N ALA A 17 19.94 32.84 17.45
CA ALA A 17 20.38 33.83 16.47
C ALA A 17 21.43 33.29 15.48
N ILE A 18 22.24 32.30 15.86
CA ILE A 18 23.23 31.69 14.95
C ILE A 18 22.57 30.66 14.01
N ALA A 19 21.54 29.95 14.47
CA ALA A 19 20.76 29.05 13.61
C ALA A 19 19.93 29.81 12.54
N ALA A 20 19.48 31.03 12.86
CA ALA A 20 18.75 31.88 11.91
C ALA A 20 19.65 32.52 10.83
N LEU A 21 20.98 32.50 10.98
CA LEU A 21 21.93 33.06 10.02
C LEU A 21 22.50 32.03 9.03
N TYR A 22 22.21 30.73 9.22
CA TYR A 22 22.68 29.65 8.35
C TYR A 22 21.56 28.82 7.72
N ILE A 23 20.29 29.08 8.07
CA ILE A 23 19.15 28.52 7.39
C ILE A 23 18.78 29.49 6.27
N ASP A 24 19.30 29.21 5.09
CA ASP A 24 18.76 29.73 3.84
C ASP A 24 17.36 29.13 3.70
N VAL A 25 16.35 29.83 4.23
CA VAL A 25 14.95 29.49 4.03
C VAL A 25 14.66 29.85 2.57
N PRO A 26 14.45 28.90 1.64
CA PRO A 26 13.98 29.25 0.32
C PRO A 26 12.65 29.96 0.49
N GLU A 27 12.66 31.22 0.10
CA GLU A 27 11.55 32.16 0.15
C GLU A 27 10.34 31.53 -0.55
N SER A 28 9.37 31.03 0.22
CA SER A 28 8.06 30.70 -0.31
C SER A 28 7.38 32.00 -0.71
N THR A 29 7.43 32.35 -2.00
CA THR A 29 6.30 32.83 -2.82
C THR A 29 6.82 33.48 -4.09
N GLN A 30 6.99 32.67 -5.14
CA GLN A 30 6.61 33.16 -6.46
C GLN A 30 5.41 32.36 -6.94
N PRO A 31 4.31 33.03 -7.33
CA PRO A 31 3.15 32.35 -7.87
C PRO A 31 3.61 31.57 -9.10
N VAL A 32 3.31 30.26 -9.14
CA VAL A 32 3.31 29.51 -10.40
C VAL A 32 2.49 30.34 -11.37
N ALA A 33 3.15 30.86 -12.40
CA ALA A 33 2.59 31.88 -13.27
C ALA A 33 1.22 31.42 -13.80
N THR A 34 0.17 32.02 -13.26
CA THR A 34 -1.09 32.28 -13.93
C THR A 34 -0.78 33.09 -15.18
N GLY A 35 -0.40 32.39 -16.25
CA GLY A 35 -0.02 32.95 -17.54
C GLY A 35 -0.63 32.16 -18.68
N LEU A 36 -1.81 31.57 -18.48
CA LEU A 36 -2.63 31.08 -19.58
C LEU A 36 -3.67 32.14 -19.89
N GLU A 37 -3.23 33.29 -20.40
CA GLU A 37 -4.16 34.24 -20.99
C GLU A 37 -4.87 33.53 -22.15
N PRO A 38 -6.21 33.51 -22.17
CA PRO A 38 -7.01 32.67 -23.09
C PRO A 38 -6.85 33.04 -24.58
N ASN A 39 -6.00 34.02 -24.92
CA ASN A 39 -5.81 34.57 -26.26
C ASN A 39 -4.40 34.36 -26.85
N THR A 40 -3.57 33.49 -26.26
CA THR A 40 -2.22 33.16 -26.78
C THR A 40 -2.23 31.99 -27.78
N ASN A 41 -1.26 32.00 -28.71
CA ASN A 41 -1.12 31.00 -29.76
C ASN A 41 -0.91 29.60 -29.14
N ILE A 42 -1.55 28.57 -29.70
CA ILE A 42 -1.47 27.18 -29.21
C ILE A 42 -0.03 26.70 -29.02
N ASN A 43 0.88 27.11 -29.90
CA ASN A 43 2.30 26.73 -29.83
C ASN A 43 3.04 27.35 -28.63
N GLU A 44 2.62 28.53 -28.17
CA GLU A 44 3.20 29.19 -26.99
C GLU A 44 2.70 28.54 -25.70
N ARG A 45 1.42 28.16 -25.66
CA ARG A 45 0.84 27.40 -24.55
C ARG A 45 1.45 26.02 -24.40
N LEU A 46 1.74 25.34 -25.52
CA LEU A 46 2.40 24.03 -25.52
C LEU A 46 3.82 24.13 -24.94
N ARG A 47 4.60 25.13 -25.38
CA ARG A 47 5.94 25.37 -24.82
C ARG A 47 5.91 25.73 -23.34
N ALA A 48 4.95 26.54 -22.91
CA ALA A 48 4.77 26.89 -21.50
C ALA A 48 4.46 25.65 -20.64
N LEU A 49 3.61 24.74 -21.14
CA LEU A 49 3.32 23.46 -20.48
C LEU A 49 4.53 22.54 -20.44
N GLU A 50 5.28 22.42 -21.53
CA GLU A 50 6.53 21.64 -21.57
C GLU A 50 7.53 22.16 -20.53
N THR A 51 7.69 23.49 -20.42
CA THR A 51 8.55 24.09 -19.41
C THR A 51 8.04 23.83 -17.99
N ALA A 52 6.73 23.95 -17.75
CA ALA A 52 6.14 23.71 -16.44
C ALA A 52 6.31 22.24 -16.01
N ILE A 53 6.12 21.28 -16.92
CA ILE A 53 6.31 19.85 -16.66
C ILE A 53 7.77 19.54 -16.37
N ASN A 54 8.71 20.16 -17.08
CA ASN A 54 10.15 19.95 -16.83
C ASN A 54 10.57 20.51 -15.46
N VAL A 55 10.06 21.68 -15.08
CA VAL A 55 10.30 22.27 -13.75
C VAL A 55 9.71 21.38 -12.65
N GLU A 56 8.48 20.90 -12.83
CA GLU A 56 7.83 19.98 -11.89
C GLU A 56 8.61 18.66 -11.74
N ARG A 57 9.13 18.12 -12.84
CA ARG A 57 9.97 16.92 -12.82
C ARG A 57 11.29 17.15 -12.07
N GLN A 58 11.93 18.30 -12.29
CA GLN A 58 13.16 18.66 -11.57
C GLN A 58 12.90 18.86 -10.07
N ALA A 59 11.80 19.52 -9.71
CA ALA A 59 11.40 19.68 -8.31
C ALA A 59 11.19 18.32 -7.62
N ARG A 60 10.52 17.37 -8.30
CA ARG A 60 10.35 16.00 -7.77
C ARG A 60 11.65 15.25 -7.60
N GLN A 61 12.59 15.36 -8.54
CA GLN A 61 13.90 14.71 -8.43
C GLN A 61 14.69 15.23 -7.23
N LEU A 62 14.70 16.54 -7.01
CA LEU A 62 15.37 17.14 -5.85
C LEU A 62 14.73 16.68 -4.53
N LEU A 63 13.41 16.56 -4.49
CA LEU A 63 12.67 16.08 -3.32
C LEU A 63 12.96 14.59 -3.04
N GLU A 64 13.12 13.77 -4.08
CA GLU A 64 13.55 12.37 -3.95
C GLU A 64 14.99 12.26 -3.39
N GLU A 65 15.91 13.11 -3.85
CA GLU A 65 17.27 13.18 -3.31
C GLU A 65 17.29 13.64 -1.84
N GLU A 66 16.46 14.61 -1.48
CA GLU A 66 16.33 15.09 -0.09
C GLU A 66 15.78 13.99 0.81
N ILE A 67 14.72 13.29 0.38
CA ILE A 67 14.17 12.13 1.09
C ILE A 67 15.24 11.04 1.28
N PHE A 68 16.03 10.74 0.25
CA PHE A 68 17.12 9.77 0.34
C PHE A 68 18.17 10.18 1.38
N SER A 69 18.53 11.46 1.43
CA SER A 69 19.47 11.99 2.42
C SER A 69 18.94 11.89 3.85
N LEU A 70 17.66 12.17 4.07
CA LEU A 70 17.00 12.07 5.37
C LEU A 70 16.93 10.61 5.85
N TYR A 71 16.69 9.66 4.95
CA TYR A 71 16.74 8.24 5.30
C TYR A 71 18.14 7.79 5.72
N ALA A 72 19.19 8.23 5.02
CA ALA A 72 20.57 7.93 5.40
C ALA A 72 20.93 8.56 6.76
N GLU A 73 20.42 9.76 7.05
CA GLU A 73 20.61 10.41 8.34
C GLU A 73 19.92 9.64 9.48
N LEU A 74 18.68 9.19 9.28
CA LEU A 74 17.96 8.37 10.25
C LEU A 74 18.65 7.03 10.52
N GLU A 75 19.18 6.38 9.48
CA GLU A 75 19.96 5.14 9.63
C GLU A 75 21.22 5.37 10.46
N SER A 76 21.91 6.50 10.25
CA SER A 76 23.08 6.87 11.05
C SER A 76 22.73 7.14 12.52
N LEU A 77 21.56 7.74 12.79
CA LEU A 77 21.07 8.00 14.14
C LEU A 77 20.70 6.71 14.87
N ASP A 78 20.15 5.72 14.17
CA ASP A 78 19.87 4.40 14.74
C ASP A 78 21.16 3.65 15.11
N VAL A 79 22.22 3.75 14.30
CA VAL A 79 23.54 3.20 14.62
C VAL A 79 24.12 3.86 15.87
N VAL A 80 24.04 5.18 15.98
CA VAL A 80 24.50 5.92 17.17
C VAL A 80 23.70 5.53 18.41
N ARG A 81 22.38 5.37 18.28
CA ARG A 81 21.52 4.93 19.37
C ARG A 81 21.84 3.51 19.84
N GLN A 82 22.08 2.60 18.90
CA GLN A 82 22.53 1.23 19.23
C GLN A 82 23.89 1.23 19.93
N ALA A 83 24.83 2.09 19.53
CA ALA A 83 26.11 2.24 20.21
C ALA A 83 25.95 2.78 21.65
N ILE A 84 25.07 3.77 21.85
CA ILE A 84 24.75 4.32 23.18
C ILE A 84 24.08 3.25 24.06
N ASP A 85 23.14 2.47 23.52
CA ASP A 85 22.46 1.40 24.26
C ASP A 85 23.44 0.27 24.62
N ALA A 86 24.37 -0.09 23.72
CA ALA A 86 25.43 -1.06 23.98
C ALA A 86 26.38 -0.59 25.10
N GLN A 87 26.78 0.68 25.09
CA GLN A 87 27.66 1.26 26.11
C GLN A 87 26.95 1.46 27.47
N ARG A 88 25.61 1.60 27.46
CA ARG A 88 24.79 1.64 28.68
C ARG A 88 24.60 0.26 29.30
N LEU A 89 24.57 -0.80 28.48
CA LEU A 89 24.55 -2.21 28.92
C LEU A 89 25.87 -2.63 29.57
N GLU A 90 27.00 -2.08 29.14
CA GLU A 90 28.34 -2.38 29.68
C GLU A 90 28.60 -1.74 31.06
N ASN A 91 27.90 -0.65 31.41
CA ASN A 91 28.12 0.13 32.64
C ASN A 91 27.07 -0.11 33.75
N LEU A 92 26.27 -1.18 33.68
CA LEU A 92 25.29 -1.51 34.73
C LEU A 92 25.94 -2.36 35.84
N PRO A 93 25.76 -2.03 37.14
CA PRO A 93 26.19 -2.90 38.22
C PRO A 93 25.42 -4.22 38.15
N ILE A 94 26.14 -5.34 38.20
CA ILE A 94 25.54 -6.69 38.26
C ILE A 94 24.91 -6.86 39.65
N GLU A 95 23.63 -6.52 39.79
CA GLU A 95 22.83 -6.97 40.92
C GLU A 95 22.17 -8.31 40.58
N ALA A 96 22.56 -9.33 41.35
CA ALA A 96 22.06 -10.69 41.28
C ALA A 96 20.53 -10.72 41.53
N GLY A 97 19.75 -10.93 40.47
CA GLY A 97 18.30 -10.93 40.55
C GLY A 97 17.61 -11.65 39.39
N SER A 98 17.53 -12.98 39.48
CA SER A 98 16.67 -13.90 38.70
C SER A 98 16.94 -14.07 37.19
N ASP A 99 17.67 -15.14 36.89
CA ASP A 99 17.97 -15.76 35.57
C ASP A 99 16.74 -15.94 34.64
N VAL A 100 15.53 -15.89 35.17
CA VAL A 100 14.27 -16.08 34.43
C VAL A 100 13.85 -14.82 33.65
N GLY A 101 14.23 -13.62 34.11
CA GLY A 101 13.87 -12.35 33.48
C GLY A 101 14.73 -12.03 32.25
N GLU A 102 16.03 -12.30 32.33
CA GLU A 102 16.98 -12.05 31.25
C GLU A 102 16.83 -13.05 30.10
N ALA A 103 16.63 -14.33 30.43
CA ALA A 103 16.30 -15.36 29.44
C ALA A 103 15.00 -15.03 28.68
N ARG A 104 13.95 -14.53 29.36
CA ARG A 104 12.70 -14.10 28.71
C ARG A 104 12.85 -12.83 27.86
N ARG A 105 13.78 -11.94 28.20
CA ARG A 105 14.06 -10.71 27.43
C ARG A 105 14.86 -10.99 26.17
N ARG A 106 15.90 -11.85 26.26
CA ARG A 106 16.66 -12.37 25.11
C ARG A 106 15.78 -13.21 24.18
N GLN A 107 14.88 -14.02 24.74
CA GLN A 107 13.92 -14.83 23.97
C GLN A 107 12.80 -14.01 23.28
N ARG A 108 12.60 -12.73 23.66
CA ARG A 108 11.68 -11.81 22.98
C ARG A 108 12.36 -11.05 21.82
N SER A 109 13.65 -10.77 21.89
CA SER A 109 14.42 -10.12 20.81
C SER A 109 14.74 -11.07 19.64
N ASP A 110 14.78 -12.39 19.88
CA ASP A 110 15.05 -13.39 18.83
C ASP A 110 13.80 -13.82 18.04
N ARG A 111 12.62 -13.26 18.33
CA ARG A 111 11.40 -13.60 17.59
C ARG A 111 11.39 -12.82 16.28
N PRO A 112 11.30 -13.52 15.12
CA PRO A 112 11.28 -12.83 13.85
C PRO A 112 10.15 -11.82 13.81
N SER A 113 10.44 -10.61 13.35
CA SER A 113 9.46 -9.54 13.19
C SER A 113 8.31 -10.00 12.28
N GLU A 114 7.14 -9.36 12.37
CA GLU A 114 6.03 -9.73 11.48
C GLU A 114 6.42 -9.58 10.01
N SER A 115 7.19 -8.53 9.70
CA SER A 115 7.78 -8.27 8.40
C SER A 115 8.70 -9.40 7.95
N GLU A 116 9.63 -9.87 8.81
CA GLU A 116 10.50 -11.01 8.49
C GLU A 116 9.72 -12.30 8.21
N ARG A 117 8.69 -12.60 9.01
CA ARG A 117 7.84 -13.78 8.77
C ARG A 117 7.09 -13.66 7.46
N ARG A 118 6.68 -12.45 7.08
CA ARG A 118 5.97 -12.18 5.82
C ARG A 118 6.90 -12.36 4.63
N LEU A 119 8.13 -11.83 4.72
CA LEU A 119 9.18 -12.03 3.73
C LEU A 119 9.48 -13.51 3.53
N ALA A 120 9.67 -14.26 4.62
CA ALA A 120 9.92 -15.70 4.59
C ALA A 120 8.79 -16.46 3.85
N ARG A 121 7.52 -16.17 4.14
CA ARG A 121 6.39 -16.81 3.45
C ARG A 121 6.37 -16.49 1.94
N LEU A 122 6.70 -15.26 1.57
CA LEU A 122 6.76 -14.87 0.15
C LEU A 122 7.92 -15.56 -0.56
N THR A 123 9.09 -15.65 0.07
CA THR A 123 10.23 -16.37 -0.51
C THR A 123 9.96 -17.87 -0.64
N ASP A 124 9.31 -18.47 0.36
CA ASP A 124 8.90 -19.88 0.32
C ASP A 124 7.87 -20.16 -0.79
N ALA A 125 7.03 -19.17 -1.11
CA ALA A 125 6.10 -19.21 -2.23
C ALA A 125 6.74 -18.95 -3.61
N GLY A 126 8.07 -18.73 -3.66
CA GLY A 126 8.83 -18.60 -4.90
C GLY A 126 9.16 -17.17 -5.33
N PHE A 127 8.89 -16.16 -4.49
CA PHE A 127 9.38 -14.80 -4.77
C PHE A 127 10.89 -14.69 -4.52
N SER A 128 11.59 -13.92 -5.35
CA SER A 128 12.96 -13.53 -5.02
C SER A 128 12.97 -12.63 -3.78
N ALA A 129 14.04 -12.66 -2.97
CA ALA A 129 14.14 -11.82 -1.77
C ALA A 129 13.94 -10.32 -2.09
N ALA A 130 14.49 -9.84 -3.21
CA ALA A 130 14.28 -8.46 -3.68
C ALA A 130 12.80 -8.18 -4.00
N ARG A 131 12.11 -9.08 -4.70
CA ARG A 131 10.69 -8.92 -5.03
C ARG A 131 9.80 -9.03 -3.79
N ALA A 132 10.09 -9.93 -2.87
CA ALA A 132 9.37 -10.06 -1.59
C ALA A 132 9.47 -8.78 -0.75
N ASN A 133 10.66 -8.20 -0.63
CA ASN A 133 10.87 -6.91 0.04
C ASN A 133 10.08 -5.79 -0.64
N TRP A 134 10.12 -5.75 -1.98
CA TRP A 134 9.32 -4.79 -2.75
C TRP A 134 7.82 -4.96 -2.47
N VAL A 135 7.28 -6.18 -2.45
CA VAL A 135 5.84 -6.43 -2.20
C VAL A 135 5.44 -5.91 -0.82
N VAL A 136 6.21 -6.21 0.22
CA VAL A 136 5.91 -5.78 1.60
C VAL A 136 5.91 -4.26 1.72
N ARG A 137 6.91 -3.59 1.13
CA ARG A 137 6.97 -2.12 1.11
C ARG A 137 5.81 -1.54 0.32
N ARG A 138 5.54 -2.06 -0.88
CA ARG A 138 4.48 -1.58 -1.78
C ARG A 138 3.10 -1.72 -1.17
N GLU A 139 2.84 -2.80 -0.44
CA GLU A 139 1.58 -2.98 0.32
C GLU A 139 1.34 -1.82 1.31
N SER A 140 2.39 -1.38 2.01
CA SER A 140 2.30 -0.27 2.97
C SER A 140 2.06 1.07 2.27
N GLU A 141 2.70 1.30 1.12
CA GLU A 141 2.46 2.47 0.26
C GLU A 141 1.01 2.51 -0.24
N LEU A 142 0.53 1.41 -0.84
CA LEU A 142 -0.83 1.30 -1.36
C LEU A 142 -1.88 1.44 -0.25
N GLN A 143 -1.60 0.95 0.96
CA GLN A 143 -2.49 1.14 2.10
C GLN A 143 -2.63 2.63 2.47
N MET A 144 -1.52 3.38 2.44
CA MET A 144 -1.55 4.82 2.65
C MET A 144 -2.26 5.56 1.50
N ASP A 145 -2.09 5.11 0.26
CA ASP A 145 -2.79 5.68 -0.89
C ASP A 145 -4.31 5.47 -0.77
N VAL A 146 -4.76 4.27 -0.39
CA VAL A 146 -6.18 4.02 -0.10
C VAL A 146 -6.69 4.97 1.00
N LEU A 147 -5.94 5.18 2.07
CA LEU A 147 -6.32 6.10 3.15
C LEU A 147 -6.43 7.56 2.66
N ARG A 148 -5.49 8.02 1.82
CA ARG A 148 -5.52 9.35 1.21
C ARG A 148 -6.73 9.51 0.29
N ASN A 149 -6.96 8.54 -0.59
CA ASN A 149 -8.08 8.55 -1.53
C ASN A 149 -9.43 8.56 -0.77
N GLN A 150 -9.54 7.78 0.32
CA GLN A 150 -10.73 7.82 1.19
C GLN A 150 -10.90 9.19 1.86
N TYR A 151 -9.82 9.78 2.37
CA TYR A 151 -9.84 11.10 2.99
C TYR A 151 -10.28 12.19 2.01
N ASP A 152 -9.76 12.17 0.79
CA ASP A 152 -10.08 13.14 -0.24
C ASP A 152 -11.56 13.08 -0.63
N LEU A 153 -12.11 11.88 -0.86
CA LEU A 153 -13.55 11.69 -1.12
C LEU A 153 -14.43 12.22 0.03
N MET A 154 -14.04 11.97 1.28
CA MET A 154 -14.75 12.47 2.45
C MET A 154 -14.69 14.00 2.54
N ARG A 155 -13.57 14.60 2.14
CA ARG A 155 -13.36 16.05 2.18
C ARG A 155 -14.10 16.78 1.06
N THR A 156 -14.12 16.22 -0.14
CA THR A 156 -14.77 16.81 -1.32
C THR A 156 -16.28 16.57 -1.34
N TYR A 157 -16.80 15.76 -0.43
CA TYR A 157 -18.19 15.28 -0.43
C TYR A 157 -18.55 14.56 -1.74
N GLU A 158 -17.56 13.95 -2.40
CA GLU A 158 -17.81 13.10 -3.56
C GLU A 158 -18.47 11.79 -3.11
N PRO A 159 -19.48 11.31 -3.87
CA PRO A 159 -20.16 10.07 -3.52
C PRO A 159 -19.18 8.90 -3.59
N MET A 160 -19.05 8.17 -2.46
CA MET A 160 -18.17 7.01 -2.39
C MET A 160 -18.69 5.90 -3.30
N ASN A 161 -17.93 5.59 -4.36
CA ASN A 161 -18.19 4.43 -5.20
C ASN A 161 -17.49 3.19 -4.60
N PRO A 162 -18.23 2.17 -4.09
CA PRO A 162 -17.63 0.97 -3.51
C PRO A 162 -16.86 0.13 -4.54
N MET A 163 -17.07 0.38 -5.84
CA MET A 163 -16.34 -0.27 -6.94
C MET A 163 -15.13 0.53 -7.41
N ASN A 164 -14.76 1.64 -6.74
CA ASN A 164 -13.57 2.40 -7.11
C ASN A 164 -12.29 1.55 -6.86
N PRO A 165 -11.50 1.23 -7.92
CA PRO A 165 -10.25 0.47 -7.76
C PRO A 165 -9.24 1.17 -6.84
N ASP A 166 -9.25 2.50 -6.79
CA ASP A 166 -8.33 3.31 -5.97
C ASP A 166 -8.60 3.20 -4.47
N LEU A 167 -9.72 2.58 -4.10
CA LEU A 167 -10.09 2.27 -2.72
C LEU A 167 -9.81 0.80 -2.37
N ASN A 168 -9.24 0.03 -3.29
CA ASN A 168 -8.99 -1.39 -3.12
C ASN A 168 -7.51 -1.72 -3.33
N MET A 169 -6.76 -1.73 -2.22
CA MET A 169 -5.33 -2.08 -2.18
C MET A 169 -5.01 -3.39 -2.92
N ASN A 170 -5.87 -4.41 -2.81
CA ASN A 170 -5.64 -5.70 -3.47
C ASN A 170 -5.76 -5.58 -4.99
N ALA A 171 -6.69 -4.77 -5.50
CA ALA A 171 -6.85 -4.52 -6.92
C ALA A 171 -5.65 -3.76 -7.49
N MET A 172 -5.17 -2.73 -6.77
CA MET A 172 -3.97 -1.97 -7.14
C MET A 172 -2.71 -2.85 -7.13
N LEU A 173 -2.53 -3.65 -6.08
CA LEU A 173 -1.39 -4.56 -5.98
C LEU A 173 -1.40 -5.62 -7.10
N ARG A 174 -2.58 -6.15 -7.42
CA ARG A 174 -2.75 -7.11 -8.53
C ARG A 174 -2.33 -6.50 -9.87
N GLU A 175 -2.66 -5.24 -10.12
CA GLU A 175 -2.28 -4.55 -11.36
C GLU A 175 -0.75 -4.50 -11.54
N GLU A 176 0.00 -4.27 -10.47
CA GLU A 176 1.47 -4.21 -10.50
C GLU A 176 2.16 -5.57 -10.46
N LEU A 177 1.54 -6.57 -9.81
CA LEU A 177 2.07 -7.94 -9.73
C LEU A 177 1.76 -8.75 -10.99
N GLY A 178 0.62 -8.48 -11.63
CA GLY A 178 0.01 -9.38 -12.60
C GLY A 178 -0.56 -10.63 -11.94
N ASP A 179 -1.40 -11.36 -12.68
CA ASP A 179 -2.21 -12.45 -12.14
C ASP A 179 -1.37 -13.59 -11.55
N VAL A 180 -0.27 -13.97 -12.21
CA VAL A 180 0.59 -15.09 -11.78
C VAL A 180 1.27 -14.78 -10.43
N GLN A 181 1.89 -13.60 -10.29
CA GLN A 181 2.53 -13.26 -9.02
C GLN A 181 1.50 -12.93 -7.94
N TYR A 182 0.38 -12.34 -8.30
CA TYR A 182 -0.69 -12.08 -7.35
C TYR A 182 -1.27 -13.39 -6.78
N GLU A 183 -1.44 -14.44 -7.60
CA GLU A 183 -1.83 -15.77 -7.13
C GLU A 183 -0.83 -16.34 -6.12
N MET A 184 0.47 -16.26 -6.41
CA MET A 184 1.53 -16.67 -5.47
C MET A 184 1.49 -15.87 -4.17
N TYR A 185 1.27 -14.54 -4.25
CA TYR A 185 1.13 -13.67 -3.08
C TYR A 185 -0.05 -14.08 -2.20
N LEU A 186 -1.20 -14.39 -2.81
CA LEU A 186 -2.37 -14.89 -2.09
C LEU A 186 -2.06 -16.22 -1.40
N GLN A 187 -1.45 -17.18 -2.10
CA GLN A 187 -1.07 -18.48 -1.54
C GLN A 187 -0.08 -18.35 -0.38
N ALA A 188 0.92 -17.47 -0.48
CA ALA A 188 1.88 -17.19 0.59
C ALA A 188 1.20 -16.66 1.87
N GLY A 189 0.10 -15.91 1.70
CA GLY A 189 -0.76 -15.45 2.80
C GLY A 189 -1.84 -16.46 3.22
N GLY A 190 -1.80 -17.70 2.69
CA GLY A 190 -2.83 -18.73 2.87
C GLY A 190 -4.21 -18.33 2.34
N ARG A 191 -4.29 -17.30 1.48
CA ARG A 191 -5.52 -16.72 0.92
C ARG A 191 -6.03 -17.58 -0.22
N SER A 192 -7.36 -17.65 -0.33
CA SER A 192 -8.00 -18.31 -1.48
C SER A 192 -7.59 -17.59 -2.76
N THR A 193 -7.35 -18.36 -3.81
CA THR A 193 -7.07 -17.85 -5.16
C THR A 193 -8.31 -17.94 -6.06
N ALA A 194 -9.40 -18.48 -5.56
CA ALA A 194 -10.67 -18.61 -6.26
C ALA A 194 -11.83 -18.11 -5.40
N VAL A 195 -12.95 -17.83 -6.03
CA VAL A 195 -14.15 -17.32 -5.34
C VAL A 195 -15.10 -18.47 -5.06
N GLY A 196 -15.10 -18.93 -3.80
CA GLY A 196 -15.99 -19.99 -3.35
C GLY A 196 -17.45 -19.55 -3.29
N ILE A 197 -18.34 -20.35 -3.86
CA ILE A 197 -19.79 -20.17 -3.78
C ILE A 197 -20.29 -20.71 -2.43
N GLY A 198 -20.91 -19.84 -1.66
CA GLY A 198 -21.56 -20.15 -0.39
C GLY A 198 -22.99 -20.64 -0.59
N SER A 199 -23.79 -19.92 -1.37
CA SER A 199 -25.14 -20.30 -1.75
C SER A 199 -25.49 -19.78 -3.14
N VAL A 200 -26.48 -20.42 -3.76
CA VAL A 200 -27.03 -20.02 -5.06
C VAL A 200 -28.49 -19.66 -4.86
N PHE A 201 -28.90 -18.49 -5.34
CA PHE A 201 -30.27 -18.01 -5.17
C PHE A 201 -31.22 -18.69 -6.16
N GLU A 202 -32.45 -18.92 -5.73
CA GLU A 202 -33.49 -19.46 -6.61
C GLU A 202 -33.83 -18.47 -7.74
N SER A 203 -34.18 -19.00 -8.90
CA SER A 203 -34.49 -18.24 -10.12
C SER A 203 -33.36 -17.34 -10.61
N SER A 204 -32.11 -17.61 -10.21
CA SER A 204 -30.93 -16.85 -10.64
C SER A 204 -30.31 -17.38 -11.94
N PRO A 205 -29.55 -16.55 -12.66
CA PRO A 205 -28.69 -17.00 -13.74
C PRO A 205 -27.73 -18.13 -13.32
N ALA A 206 -27.13 -18.04 -12.11
CA ALA A 206 -26.24 -19.06 -11.58
C ALA A 206 -26.95 -20.41 -11.36
N GLN A 207 -28.16 -20.41 -10.82
CA GLN A 207 -28.96 -21.63 -10.64
C GLN A 207 -29.29 -22.26 -11.99
N THR A 208 -29.78 -21.45 -12.93
CA THR A 208 -30.18 -21.89 -14.28
C THR A 208 -28.98 -22.51 -15.03
N ALA A 209 -27.79 -21.93 -14.85
CA ALA A 209 -26.56 -22.43 -15.46
C ALA A 209 -25.94 -23.62 -14.70
N GLY A 210 -26.48 -24.00 -13.55
CA GLY A 210 -26.07 -25.20 -12.80
C GLY A 210 -24.90 -25.02 -11.83
N LEU A 211 -24.61 -23.78 -11.40
CA LEU A 211 -23.70 -23.53 -10.27
C LEU A 211 -24.29 -24.06 -8.97
N ARG A 212 -23.43 -24.48 -8.07
CA ARG A 212 -23.79 -25.11 -6.79
C ARG A 212 -22.97 -24.52 -5.64
N PRO A 213 -23.51 -24.55 -4.40
CA PRO A 213 -22.70 -24.32 -3.22
C PRO A 213 -21.49 -25.27 -3.21
N GLY A 214 -20.31 -24.73 -2.92
CA GLY A 214 -19.06 -25.52 -2.96
C GLY A 214 -18.21 -25.28 -4.20
N ASP A 215 -18.80 -24.80 -5.32
CA ASP A 215 -18.02 -24.46 -6.50
C ASP A 215 -17.06 -23.30 -6.22
N GLU A 216 -15.90 -23.30 -6.88
CA GLU A 216 -14.91 -22.23 -6.77
C GLU A 216 -14.69 -21.59 -8.14
N ILE A 217 -15.17 -20.36 -8.31
CA ILE A 217 -15.04 -19.64 -9.58
C ILE A 217 -13.60 -19.15 -9.73
N THR A 218 -12.98 -19.46 -10.87
CA THR A 218 -11.60 -19.08 -11.18
C THR A 218 -11.52 -18.01 -12.25
N HIS A 219 -12.43 -18.04 -13.23
CA HIS A 219 -12.50 -17.06 -14.31
C HIS A 219 -13.93 -16.66 -14.61
N TYR A 220 -14.10 -15.41 -15.01
CA TYR A 220 -15.34 -14.86 -15.52
C TYR A 220 -15.03 -14.14 -16.82
N ASP A 221 -15.68 -14.54 -17.91
CA ASP A 221 -15.47 -13.99 -19.24
C ASP A 221 -14.01 -14.04 -19.70
N GLY A 222 -13.33 -15.16 -19.41
CA GLY A 222 -11.90 -15.34 -19.69
C GLY A 222 -10.95 -14.57 -18.76
N VAL A 223 -11.46 -13.67 -17.91
CA VAL A 223 -10.66 -12.90 -16.96
C VAL A 223 -10.53 -13.64 -15.64
N ARG A 224 -9.30 -13.74 -15.11
CA ARG A 224 -9.04 -14.37 -13.81
C ARG A 224 -9.69 -13.57 -12.68
N VAL A 225 -10.34 -14.25 -11.75
CA VAL A 225 -10.98 -13.64 -10.58
C VAL A 225 -10.45 -14.26 -9.28
N PHE A 226 -10.09 -13.42 -8.32
CA PHE A 226 -9.53 -13.86 -7.04
C PHE A 226 -10.44 -13.50 -5.85
N SER A 227 -11.41 -12.61 -6.07
CA SER A 227 -12.27 -12.07 -5.02
C SER A 227 -13.69 -11.81 -5.52
N SER A 228 -14.63 -11.67 -4.58
CA SER A 228 -15.99 -11.22 -4.87
C SER A 228 -16.01 -9.83 -5.52
N TYR A 229 -15.07 -8.95 -5.16
CA TYR A 229 -14.88 -7.65 -5.81
C TYR A 229 -14.56 -7.83 -7.30
N ASP A 230 -13.64 -8.73 -7.65
CA ASP A 230 -13.32 -9.02 -9.06
C ASP A 230 -14.55 -9.52 -9.82
N LEU A 231 -15.29 -10.48 -9.25
CA LEU A 231 -16.50 -11.03 -9.87
C LEU A 231 -17.53 -9.94 -10.13
N THR A 232 -17.84 -9.12 -9.13
CA THR A 232 -18.83 -8.04 -9.28
C THR A 232 -18.36 -7.02 -10.32
N ARG A 233 -17.08 -6.63 -10.28
CA ARG A 233 -16.49 -5.71 -11.26
C ARG A 233 -16.60 -6.28 -12.68
N GLN A 234 -16.27 -7.55 -12.89
CA GLN A 234 -16.37 -8.20 -14.20
C GLN A 234 -17.82 -8.37 -14.67
N ALA A 235 -18.73 -8.68 -13.76
CA ALA A 235 -20.16 -8.80 -14.07
C ALA A 235 -20.80 -7.46 -14.49
N MET A 236 -20.23 -6.33 -14.04
CA MET A 236 -20.66 -4.97 -14.41
C MET A 236 -19.99 -4.42 -15.68
N GLN A 237 -18.91 -5.03 -16.15
CA GLN A 237 -18.25 -4.64 -17.40
C GLN A 237 -18.98 -5.28 -18.56
N GLY A 238 -19.25 -4.60 -19.67
CA GLY A 238 -19.95 -5.19 -20.84
C GLY A 238 -21.47 -5.04 -20.81
N ASP A 239 -22.15 -5.68 -21.76
CA ASP A 239 -23.59 -5.50 -21.98
C ASP A 239 -24.42 -6.46 -21.11
N GLU A 240 -25.49 -5.93 -20.51
CA GLU A 240 -26.41 -6.76 -19.71
C GLU A 240 -27.04 -7.87 -20.55
N GLY A 241 -27.04 -9.10 -20.03
CA GLY A 241 -27.60 -10.27 -20.71
C GLY A 241 -26.68 -10.92 -21.73
N GLU A 242 -25.52 -10.34 -22.03
CA GLU A 242 -24.49 -10.95 -22.88
C GLU A 242 -24.10 -12.35 -22.38
N ARG A 243 -23.90 -13.31 -23.28
CA ARG A 243 -23.52 -14.69 -22.90
C ARG A 243 -22.03 -14.76 -22.59
N VAL A 244 -21.69 -14.93 -21.32
CA VAL A 244 -20.30 -15.01 -20.84
C VAL A 244 -19.97 -16.41 -20.33
N ALA A 245 -18.72 -16.83 -20.54
CA ALA A 245 -18.19 -18.07 -20.02
C ALA A 245 -17.70 -17.91 -18.58
N VAL A 246 -18.09 -18.82 -17.69
CA VAL A 246 -17.63 -18.86 -16.30
C VAL A 246 -16.91 -20.18 -16.07
N SER A 247 -15.63 -20.10 -15.70
CA SER A 247 -14.81 -21.27 -15.40
C SER A 247 -14.70 -21.43 -13.88
N PHE A 248 -14.90 -22.65 -13.39
CA PHE A 248 -14.92 -22.96 -11.97
C PHE A 248 -14.37 -24.36 -11.68
N MET A 249 -14.06 -24.62 -10.42
CA MET A 249 -13.67 -25.92 -9.92
C MET A 249 -14.81 -26.52 -9.10
N ARG A 250 -15.09 -27.80 -9.32
CA ARG A 250 -16.02 -28.60 -8.49
C ARG A 250 -15.35 -29.92 -8.16
N ASP A 251 -15.15 -30.19 -6.87
CA ASP A 251 -14.48 -31.41 -6.38
C ASP A 251 -13.11 -31.65 -7.04
N GLY A 252 -12.36 -30.56 -7.28
CA GLY A 252 -11.04 -30.60 -7.94
C GLY A 252 -11.08 -30.75 -9.46
N ILE A 253 -12.27 -30.79 -10.08
CA ILE A 253 -12.45 -30.90 -11.53
C ILE A 253 -12.75 -29.52 -12.12
N ALA A 254 -11.99 -29.14 -13.14
CA ALA A 254 -12.23 -27.91 -13.90
C ALA A 254 -13.48 -28.06 -14.77
N MET A 255 -14.40 -27.10 -14.65
CA MET A 255 -15.66 -27.04 -15.39
C MET A 255 -15.88 -25.65 -15.96
N GLN A 256 -16.70 -25.57 -16.98
CA GLN A 256 -17.10 -24.30 -17.60
C GLN A 256 -18.59 -24.33 -17.93
N ILE A 257 -19.25 -23.21 -17.70
CA ILE A 257 -20.64 -22.95 -18.07
C ILE A 257 -20.75 -21.61 -18.78
N VAL A 258 -21.87 -21.39 -19.46
CA VAL A 258 -22.18 -20.10 -20.09
C VAL A 258 -23.48 -19.58 -19.49
N MET A 259 -23.49 -18.32 -19.08
CA MET A 259 -24.64 -17.67 -18.46
C MET A 259 -24.77 -16.20 -18.93
N PRO A 260 -25.95 -15.58 -18.82
CA PRO A 260 -26.07 -14.14 -19.09
C PRO A 260 -25.28 -13.32 -18.07
N ARG A 261 -24.61 -12.27 -18.56
CA ARG A 261 -23.89 -11.28 -17.78
C ARG A 261 -24.88 -10.46 -16.95
N GLY A 262 -24.46 -10.07 -15.74
CA GLY A 262 -25.24 -9.26 -14.81
C GLY A 262 -25.22 -9.86 -13.41
N PRO A 263 -26.28 -9.72 -12.60
CA PRO A 263 -26.30 -10.30 -11.27
C PRO A 263 -26.31 -11.84 -11.32
N LEU A 264 -25.19 -12.47 -10.95
CA LEU A 264 -25.06 -13.93 -10.96
C LEU A 264 -26.10 -14.62 -10.05
N GLY A 265 -26.44 -13.99 -8.92
CA GLY A 265 -27.34 -14.55 -7.91
C GLY A 265 -26.68 -15.61 -7.02
N VAL A 266 -25.48 -15.30 -6.52
CA VAL A 266 -24.72 -16.17 -5.61
C VAL A 266 -24.29 -15.39 -4.37
N SER A 267 -24.20 -16.06 -3.23
CA SER A 267 -23.42 -15.56 -2.10
C SER A 267 -22.02 -16.16 -2.17
N THR A 268 -21.00 -15.34 -1.90
CA THR A 268 -19.61 -15.82 -1.82
C THR A 268 -19.31 -16.23 -0.39
N ARG A 269 -18.49 -17.27 -0.22
CA ARG A 269 -18.03 -17.69 1.10
C ARG A 269 -16.98 -16.69 1.58
N GLY A 270 -17.37 -15.81 2.50
CA GLY A 270 -16.41 -15.02 3.26
C GLY A 270 -15.54 -15.95 4.11
N ARG A 271 -14.25 -15.62 4.23
CA ARG A 271 -13.33 -16.37 5.10
C ARG A 271 -13.88 -16.41 6.54
N ARG A 272 -13.94 -17.61 7.10
CA ARG A 272 -13.67 -17.85 8.52
C ARG A 272 -12.19 -18.19 8.65
#